data_AF-A0A914W6S7-F1
#
_entry.id   AF-A0A914W6S7-F1
#
_cell.length_a   1.000
_cell.length_b   1.000
_cell.length_c   1.000
_cell.angle_alpha   90.00
_cell.angle_beta   90.00
_cell.angle_gamma   90.00
#
_symmetry.space_group_name_H-M   'P 1'
#
loop_
_entity.id
_entity.type
_entity.pdbx_description
1 polymer ?
#
loop_
_entity_poly.entity_id
_entity_poly.type
_entity_poly.pdbx_seq_one_letter_code
_entity_poly.pdbx_strand_id
1 'polypeptide(L)'
;MKAVILLLAVALGVASAAVYTSKITRIESLREKLVRQGKYAEYVQAKKELKKRFQGKITGSQVTYDYDDISYVSNISIGTPPQYFMVILDTGSANLWVPDISCGGSSGCSSICNDLPNFACKIFCKPECCPGFKKAIESQSGIQALKPSIKANACDGKRHFNESMSSTYQKNGESWSIQYGTGSASGFIGIDTVC
;
A
#
# COMPACT_ATOMS: atom_id res chain seq x y z
N MET A 1 33.87 27.70 -36.79
CA MET A 1 32.90 26.59 -36.92
C MET A 1 32.91 25.61 -35.75
N LYS A 2 34.05 24.99 -35.37
CA LYS A 2 34.09 23.99 -34.28
C LYS A 2 33.57 24.49 -32.92
N ALA A 3 33.91 25.71 -32.52
CA ALA A 3 33.43 26.31 -31.27
C ALA A 3 31.91 26.57 -31.25
N VAL A 4 31.32 26.91 -32.40
CA VAL A 4 29.87 27.14 -32.53
C VAL A 4 29.10 25.82 -32.42
N ILE A 5 29.63 24.75 -33.01
CA ILE A 5 29.04 23.40 -32.90
C ILE A 5 29.10 22.91 -31.45
N LEU A 6 30.21 23.15 -30.74
CA LEU A 6 30.36 22.79 -29.33
C LEU A 6 29.39 23.57 -28.41
N LEU A 7 29.23 24.87 -28.65
CA LEU A 7 28.28 25.70 -27.90
C LEU A 7 26.81 25.29 -28.17
N LEU A 8 26.47 24.94 -29.41
CA LEU A 8 25.13 24.44 -29.76
C LEU A 8 24.86 23.05 -29.15
N ALA A 9 25.84 22.16 -29.12
CA ALA A 9 25.71 20.84 -28.51
C ALA A 9 25.55 20.93 -26.98
N VAL A 10 26.29 21.83 -26.33
CA VAL A 10 26.12 22.11 -24.89
C VAL A 10 24.74 22.71 -24.65
N ALA A 11 24.30 23.70 -25.43
CA ALA A 11 22.97 24.30 -25.31
C ALA A 11 21.82 23.29 -25.49
N LEU A 12 21.94 22.33 -26.42
CA LEU A 12 20.98 21.23 -26.56
C LEU A 12 21.00 20.28 -25.35
N GLY A 13 22.17 20.05 -24.75
CA GLY A 13 22.33 19.20 -23.57
C GLY A 13 21.73 19.79 -22.29
N VAL A 14 21.75 21.13 -22.12
CA VAL A 14 21.19 21.79 -20.92
C VAL A 14 19.66 21.96 -21.00
N ALA A 15 19.04 21.78 -22.17
CA ALA A 15 17.62 22.11 -22.39
C ALA A 15 16.63 20.94 -22.19
N SER A 16 17.09 19.72 -21.97
CA SER A 16 16.22 18.53 -21.83
C SER A 16 16.22 17.98 -20.40
N ALA A 17 15.65 18.75 -19.47
CA ALA A 17 15.24 18.19 -18.18
C ALA A 17 13.85 17.55 -18.35
N ALA A 18 13.80 16.23 -18.44
CA ALA A 18 12.52 15.51 -18.42
C ALA A 18 11.88 15.66 -17.03
N VAL A 19 10.68 16.22 -16.96
CA VAL A 19 9.89 16.28 -15.73
C VAL A 19 8.99 15.06 -15.69
N TYR A 20 9.24 14.17 -14.73
CA TYR A 20 8.36 13.04 -14.46
C TYR A 20 7.39 13.40 -13.35
N THR A 21 6.10 13.40 -13.67
CA THR A 21 5.03 13.70 -12.71
C THR A 21 4.14 12.50 -12.52
N SER A 22 3.94 12.08 -11.27
CA SER A 22 2.93 11.08 -10.96
C SER A 22 1.60 11.74 -10.56
N LYS A 23 0.49 11.17 -11.01
CA LYS A 23 -0.85 11.65 -10.64
C LYS A 23 -1.22 11.12 -9.26
N ILE A 24 -1.31 12.04 -8.30
CA ILE A 24 -1.78 11.73 -6.95
C ILE A 24 -3.29 11.97 -6.81
N THR A 25 -3.94 11.12 -6.01
CA THR A 25 -5.36 11.24 -5.66
C THR A 25 -5.49 11.46 -4.16
N ARG A 26 -6.19 12.53 -3.76
CA ARG A 26 -6.51 12.80 -2.35
C ARG A 26 -7.67 11.90 -1.89
N ILE A 27 -7.55 11.34 -0.70
CA ILE A 27 -8.57 10.51 -0.03
C ILE A 27 -8.83 11.02 1.40
N GLU A 28 -10.01 10.72 1.95
CA GLU A 28 -10.29 10.94 3.40
C GLU A 28 -9.48 9.91 4.20
N SER A 29 -8.67 10.37 5.16
CA SER A 29 -7.90 9.46 6.01
C SER A 29 -8.76 8.82 7.10
N LEU A 30 -8.29 7.71 7.67
CA LEU A 30 -8.96 7.09 8.82
C LEU A 30 -9.03 8.06 10.00
N ARG A 31 -7.95 8.81 10.26
CA ARG A 31 -7.90 9.84 11.30
C ARG A 31 -8.95 10.93 11.07
N GLU A 32 -8.99 11.54 9.88
CA GLU A 32 -9.98 12.59 9.55
C GLU A 32 -11.40 12.09 9.80
N LYS A 33 -11.71 10.88 9.33
CA LYS A 33 -13.01 10.24 9.53
C LYS A 33 -13.34 10.02 11.01
N LEU A 34 -12.41 9.48 11.80
CA LEU A 34 -12.65 9.18 13.21
C LEU A 34 -12.75 10.45 14.07
N VAL A 35 -11.98 11.50 13.74
CA VAL A 35 -12.10 12.81 14.39
C VAL A 35 -13.48 13.40 14.14
N ARG A 36 -13.95 13.38 12.88
CA ARG A 36 -15.29 13.84 12.50
C ARG A 36 -16.41 13.06 13.20
N GLN A 37 -16.19 11.78 13.49
CA GLN A 37 -17.14 10.94 14.21
C GLN A 37 -17.03 11.01 15.74
N GLY A 38 -16.07 11.76 16.28
CA GLY A 38 -15.81 11.80 17.73
C GLY A 38 -15.21 10.50 18.31
N LYS A 39 -14.76 9.57 17.46
CA LYS A 39 -14.27 8.23 17.85
C LYS A 39 -12.74 8.12 17.91
N TYR A 40 -12.02 9.20 17.62
CA TYR A 40 -10.56 9.15 17.52
C TYR A 40 -9.87 8.83 18.85
N ALA A 41 -10.38 9.34 19.99
CA ALA A 41 -9.80 9.06 21.30
C ALA A 41 -9.87 7.57 21.67
N GLU A 42 -11.04 6.96 21.44
CA GLU A 42 -11.30 5.53 21.62
C GLU A 42 -10.38 4.67 20.73
N TYR A 43 -10.23 5.06 19.47
CA TYR A 43 -9.29 4.43 18.54
C TYR A 43 -7.84 4.46 19.02
N VAL A 44 -7.37 5.63 19.49
CA VAL A 44 -6.00 5.79 20.02
C VAL A 44 -5.75 4.88 21.22
N GLN A 45 -6.75 4.72 22.11
CA GLN A 45 -6.66 3.79 23.24
C GLN A 45 -6.56 2.33 22.76
N ALA A 46 -7.45 1.91 21.85
CA ALA A 46 -7.41 0.56 21.28
C ALA A 46 -6.06 0.26 20.60
N LYS A 47 -5.52 1.24 19.87
CA LYS A 47 -4.22 1.12 19.19
C LYS A 47 -3.05 0.97 20.16
N LYS A 48 -3.06 1.67 21.30
CA LYS A 48 -2.05 1.49 22.35
C LYS A 48 -2.04 0.05 22.89
N GLU A 49 -3.21 -0.55 23.09
CA GLU A 49 -3.31 -1.95 23.53
C GLU A 49 -2.83 -2.94 22.46
N LEU A 50 -3.10 -2.66 21.18
CA LEU A 50 -2.54 -3.47 20.08
C LEU A 50 -1.02 -3.38 20.04
N LYS A 51 -0.45 -2.18 20.14
CA LYS A 51 1.01 -1.98 20.15
C LYS A 51 1.69 -2.79 21.26
N LYS A 52 1.10 -2.85 22.46
CA LYS A 52 1.61 -3.68 23.56
C LYS A 52 1.69 -5.17 23.21
N ARG A 53 0.77 -5.69 22.39
CA ARG A 53 0.81 -7.10 21.93
C ARG A 53 1.95 -7.38 20.95
N PHE A 54 2.42 -6.34 20.25
CA PHE A 54 3.54 -6.44 19.30
C PHE A 54 4.87 -5.92 19.90
N GLN A 55 4.85 -5.32 21.09
CA GLN A 55 6.03 -4.93 21.85
C GLN A 55 6.74 -6.19 22.37
N GLY A 56 7.90 -6.48 21.78
CA GLY A 56 8.72 -7.67 22.08
C GLY A 56 9.34 -8.33 20.83
N LYS A 57 8.89 -7.96 19.62
CA LYS A 57 9.38 -8.51 18.33
C LYS A 57 10.10 -7.49 17.42
N ILE A 58 10.33 -6.27 17.90
CA ILE A 58 10.95 -5.19 17.09
C ILE A 58 12.46 -5.45 16.98
N THR A 59 12.87 -6.16 15.94
CA THR A 59 14.29 -6.39 15.59
C THR A 59 14.77 -5.49 14.44
N GLY A 60 13.90 -4.63 13.90
CA GLY A 60 14.21 -3.73 12.76
C GLY A 60 14.63 -2.33 13.18
N SER A 61 15.62 -1.77 12.48
CA SER A 61 16.21 -0.44 12.71
C SER A 61 15.31 0.74 12.31
N GLN A 62 14.15 0.50 11.68
CA GLN A 62 13.24 1.56 11.23
C GLN A 62 11.94 1.54 12.03
N VAL A 63 11.63 2.65 12.70
CA VAL A 63 10.33 2.90 13.31
C VAL A 63 9.35 3.23 12.18
N THR A 64 8.60 2.25 11.68
CA THR A 64 7.56 2.49 10.69
C THR A 64 6.24 2.82 11.38
N TYR A 65 5.64 3.94 10.97
CA TYR A 65 4.35 4.41 11.47
C TYR A 65 3.22 3.61 10.81
N ASP A 66 2.12 3.40 11.54
CA ASP A 66 0.94 2.85 10.89
C ASP A 66 0.19 3.95 10.13
N TYR A 67 -0.54 3.51 9.11
CA TYR A 67 -1.09 4.24 8.00
C TYR A 67 -2.41 5.02 8.28
N ASP A 68 -2.58 5.57 9.48
CA ASP A 68 -3.88 6.14 9.92
C ASP A 68 -4.21 7.49 9.26
N ASP A 69 -3.19 8.24 8.86
CA ASP A 69 -3.25 9.60 8.34
C ASP A 69 -2.91 9.69 6.84
N ILE A 70 -3.00 8.57 6.11
CA ILE A 70 -2.84 8.59 4.67
C ILE A 70 -3.96 9.41 4.03
N SER A 71 -3.55 10.43 3.28
CA SER A 71 -4.45 11.25 2.49
C SER A 71 -4.13 11.26 1.00
N TYR A 72 -3.03 10.65 0.55
CA TYR A 72 -2.62 10.65 -0.86
C TYR A 72 -2.19 9.27 -1.32
N VAL A 73 -2.71 8.88 -2.49
CA VAL A 73 -2.39 7.61 -3.16
C VAL A 73 -2.10 7.84 -4.63
N SER A 74 -1.33 6.94 -5.22
CA SER A 74 -0.99 6.97 -6.64
C SER A 74 -1.29 5.63 -7.28
N ASN A 75 -1.70 5.64 -8.54
CA ASN A 75 -1.63 4.43 -9.35
C ASN A 75 -0.19 4.25 -9.84
N ILE A 76 0.27 3.01 -9.84
CA ILE A 76 1.48 2.56 -10.51
C ILE A 76 1.14 1.30 -11.30
N SER A 77 2.05 0.93 -12.18
CA SER A 77 2.08 -0.37 -12.82
C SER A 77 3.41 -1.06 -12.59
N ILE A 78 3.37 -2.38 -12.49
CA ILE A 78 4.55 -3.23 -12.34
C ILE A 78 4.47 -4.32 -13.42
N GLY A 79 5.56 -4.51 -14.16
CA GLY A 79 5.71 -5.56 -15.16
C GLY A 79 5.30 -5.21 -16.59
N THR A 80 5.60 -6.15 -17.49
CA THR A 80 5.32 -6.06 -18.93
C THR A 80 4.60 -7.32 -19.42
N PRO A 81 3.30 -7.28 -19.75
CA PRO A 81 2.41 -6.11 -19.73
C PRO A 81 2.15 -5.54 -18.31
N PRO A 82 1.75 -4.25 -18.22
CA PRO A 82 1.48 -3.56 -16.96
C PRO A 82 0.45 -4.25 -16.05
N GLN A 83 0.80 -4.50 -14.78
CA GLN A 83 -0.11 -4.92 -13.72
C GLN A 83 -0.33 -3.75 -12.73
N TYR A 84 -1.58 -3.32 -12.52
CA TYR A 84 -1.88 -2.05 -11.85
C TYR A 84 -2.15 -2.15 -10.35
N PHE A 85 -1.48 -1.29 -9.59
CA PHE A 85 -1.62 -1.16 -8.14
C PHE A 85 -1.92 0.29 -7.75
N MET A 86 -2.75 0.45 -6.71
CA MET A 86 -2.88 1.74 -6.03
C MET A 86 -2.02 1.69 -4.76
N VAL A 87 -1.04 2.58 -4.69
CA VAL A 87 -0.04 2.60 -3.62
C VAL A 87 -0.14 3.87 -2.80
N ILE A 88 0.34 3.75 -1.57
CA ILE A 88 0.51 4.87 -0.65
C ILE A 88 1.87 5.48 -0.91
N LEU A 89 1.93 6.80 -1.00
CA LEU A 89 3.20 7.52 -1.09
C LEU A 89 3.68 7.83 0.32
N ASP A 90 4.59 7.01 0.82
CA ASP A 90 5.14 7.11 2.17
C ASP A 90 6.57 7.68 2.12
N THR A 91 6.75 8.92 2.55
CA THR A 91 8.08 9.54 2.66
C THR A 91 8.88 9.04 3.87
N GLY A 92 8.27 8.25 4.75
CA GLY A 92 8.89 7.68 5.95
C GLY A 92 9.60 6.33 5.71
N SER A 93 9.51 5.75 4.51
CA SER A 93 10.16 4.50 4.15
C SER A 93 10.87 4.58 2.78
N ALA A 94 11.70 3.58 2.48
CA ALA A 94 12.48 3.51 1.25
C ALA A 94 12.14 2.28 0.38
N ASN A 95 11.07 1.58 0.70
CA ASN A 95 10.71 0.30 0.06
C ASN A 95 9.40 0.42 -0.70
N LEU A 96 9.37 -0.14 -1.92
CA LEU A 96 8.14 -0.46 -2.63
C LEU A 96 7.83 -1.95 -2.40
N TRP A 97 6.61 -2.26 -1.95
CA TRP A 97 6.15 -3.63 -1.82
C TRP A 97 4.68 -3.76 -2.23
N VAL A 98 4.35 -4.88 -2.87
CA VAL A 98 2.98 -5.24 -3.28
C VAL A 98 2.72 -6.69 -2.89
N PRO A 99 1.45 -7.10 -2.69
CA PRO A 99 1.11 -8.50 -2.48
C PRO A 99 1.50 -9.34 -3.71
N ASP A 100 2.20 -10.44 -3.50
CA ASP A 100 2.50 -11.43 -4.54
C ASP A 100 1.40 -12.49 -4.63
N ILE A 101 1.21 -13.12 -5.79
CA ILE A 101 0.21 -14.18 -6.00
C ILE A 101 0.40 -15.40 -5.09
N SER A 102 1.61 -15.62 -4.58
CA SER A 102 1.89 -16.65 -3.55
C SER A 102 1.39 -16.28 -2.16
N CYS A 103 1.01 -15.02 -1.92
CA CYS A 103 0.46 -14.58 -0.65
C CYS A 103 -1.04 -14.85 -0.58
N GLY A 104 -1.46 -15.64 0.41
CA GLY A 104 -2.86 -16.02 0.58
C GLY A 104 -3.16 -17.42 0.09
N GLY A 105 -4.43 -17.68 -0.21
CA GLY A 105 -4.87 -19.00 -0.70
C GLY A 105 -6.31 -19.04 -1.20
N SER A 106 -7.05 -17.93 -1.11
CA SER A 106 -8.41 -17.82 -1.61
C SER A 106 -8.50 -16.80 -2.74
N SER A 107 -9.01 -17.21 -3.89
CA SER A 107 -9.24 -16.33 -5.06
C SER A 107 -10.43 -15.37 -4.89
N GLY A 108 -11.22 -15.54 -3.83
CA GLY A 108 -12.40 -14.74 -3.51
C GLY A 108 -12.13 -13.51 -2.63
N CYS A 109 -13.18 -12.74 -2.38
CA CYS A 109 -13.12 -11.54 -1.54
C CYS A 109 -13.05 -11.92 -0.06
N SER A 110 -11.93 -11.60 0.57
CA SER A 110 -11.71 -11.80 2.00
C SER A 110 -12.62 -10.92 2.86
N SER A 111 -12.95 -11.38 4.06
CA SER A 111 -13.64 -10.54 5.06
C SER A 111 -12.87 -9.24 5.33
N ILE A 112 -11.54 -9.24 5.22
CA ILE A 112 -10.75 -8.02 5.39
C ILE A 112 -11.16 -6.93 4.39
N CYS A 113 -11.43 -7.26 3.13
CA CYS A 113 -11.87 -6.29 2.12
C CYS A 113 -13.31 -5.83 2.36
N ASN A 114 -14.16 -6.72 2.85
CA ASN A 114 -15.56 -6.40 3.17
C ASN A 114 -15.68 -5.48 4.41
N ASP A 115 -14.77 -5.62 5.37
CA ASP A 115 -14.76 -4.84 6.62
C ASP A 115 -14.06 -3.48 6.45
N LEU A 116 -13.30 -3.28 5.35
CA LEU A 116 -12.60 -2.03 5.09
C LEU A 116 -13.58 -0.92 4.66
N PRO A 117 -13.38 0.32 5.13
CA PRO A 117 -14.04 1.48 4.55
C PRO A 117 -13.86 1.52 3.03
N ASN A 118 -14.86 2.01 2.29
CA ASN A 118 -14.83 2.06 0.83
C ASN A 118 -13.53 2.67 0.25
N PHE A 119 -12.99 3.72 0.88
CA PHE A 119 -11.72 4.31 0.44
C PHE A 119 -10.55 3.32 0.58
N ALA A 120 -10.41 2.66 1.74
CA ALA A 120 -9.33 1.72 2.01
C ALA A 120 -9.47 0.44 1.18
N CYS A 121 -10.71 -0.03 0.99
CA CYS A 121 -10.99 -1.16 0.11
C CYS A 121 -10.52 -0.87 -1.31
N LYS A 122 -10.84 0.31 -1.88
CA LYS A 122 -10.41 0.68 -3.23
C LYS A 122 -8.89 0.69 -3.41
N ILE A 123 -8.14 1.05 -2.36
CA ILE A 123 -6.66 1.08 -2.36
C ILE A 123 -6.10 -0.33 -2.35
N PHE A 124 -6.57 -1.15 -1.41
CA PHE A 124 -5.89 -2.40 -1.10
C PHE A 124 -6.50 -3.64 -1.71
N CYS A 125 -7.75 -3.58 -2.18
CA CYS A 125 -8.52 -4.73 -2.62
C CYS A 125 -8.85 -4.67 -4.11
N LYS A 126 -9.24 -5.83 -4.66
CA LYS A 126 -9.81 -5.87 -6.01
C LYS A 126 -11.14 -5.08 -6.04
N PRO A 127 -11.45 -4.34 -7.12
CA PRO A 127 -12.68 -3.55 -7.20
C PRO A 127 -13.96 -4.34 -6.93
N GLU A 128 -14.03 -5.58 -7.41
CA GLU A 128 -15.13 -6.52 -7.18
C GLU A 128 -15.32 -6.89 -5.71
N CYS A 129 -14.27 -6.73 -4.89
CA CYS A 129 -14.30 -6.97 -3.45
C CYS A 129 -14.68 -5.75 -2.63
N CYS A 130 -15.08 -4.65 -3.28
CA CYS A 130 -15.54 -3.43 -2.64
C CYS A 130 -17.01 -3.14 -2.94
N PRO A 131 -17.96 -4.03 -2.54
CA PRO A 131 -19.38 -3.74 -2.68
C PRO A 131 -19.69 -2.55 -1.77
N GLY A 132 -20.06 -1.42 -2.37
CA GLY A 132 -20.30 -0.16 -1.66
C GLY A 132 -21.19 -0.33 -0.42
N PHE A 133 -20.55 -0.46 0.74
CA PHE A 133 -21.02 -0.17 2.10
C PHE A 133 -22.42 -0.66 2.53
N LYS A 134 -23.06 -1.64 1.88
CA LYS A 134 -24.44 -2.02 2.22
C LYS A 134 -24.60 -3.13 3.28
N LYS A 135 -23.53 -3.58 3.96
CA LYS A 135 -23.65 -4.66 4.97
C LYS A 135 -22.89 -4.49 6.30
N ALA A 136 -22.15 -3.40 6.52
CA ALA A 136 -21.31 -3.25 7.72
C ALA A 136 -21.81 -2.21 8.75
N ILE A 137 -23.01 -1.64 8.61
CA ILE A 137 -23.55 -0.62 9.55
C ILE A 137 -24.91 -0.96 10.19
N GLU A 138 -25.50 -2.13 9.95
CA GLU A 138 -26.74 -2.54 10.66
C GLU A 138 -26.53 -3.56 11.80
N SER A 139 -25.29 -3.92 12.11
CA SER A 139 -25.00 -4.56 13.40
C SER A 139 -23.63 -4.12 13.87
N GLN A 140 -23.51 -3.83 15.16
CA GLN A 140 -22.28 -3.45 15.87
C GLN A 140 -22.03 -1.94 15.98
N SER A 141 -22.82 -1.33 16.86
CA SER A 141 -22.35 -0.27 17.74
C SER A 141 -21.06 -0.70 18.47
N GLY A 142 -19.94 -0.06 18.15
CA GLY A 142 -18.69 -0.15 18.91
C GLY A 142 -17.46 -0.53 18.09
N ILE A 143 -16.29 -0.38 18.70
CA ILE A 143 -14.90 -0.69 18.24
C ILE A 143 -14.71 -2.11 17.65
N GLN A 144 -15.76 -2.89 17.45
CA GLN A 144 -15.65 -4.27 16.96
C GLN A 144 -15.17 -4.35 15.50
N ALA A 145 -15.32 -3.28 14.70
CA ALA A 145 -14.74 -3.14 13.36
C ALA A 145 -13.20 -3.06 13.32
N LEU A 146 -12.54 -3.03 14.48
CA LEU A 146 -11.08 -3.05 14.62
C LEU A 146 -10.54 -4.38 15.14
N LYS A 147 -11.39 -5.41 15.27
CA LYS A 147 -10.91 -6.79 15.46
C LYS A 147 -10.72 -7.39 14.08
N PRO A 148 -9.48 -7.49 13.55
CA PRO A 148 -9.26 -8.23 12.32
C PRO A 148 -9.82 -9.63 12.53
N SER A 149 -10.63 -10.09 11.59
CA SER A 149 -11.07 -11.48 11.53
C SER A 149 -9.81 -12.37 11.56
N ILE A 150 -9.51 -12.96 12.73
CA ILE A 150 -8.25 -13.70 13.02
C ILE A 150 -8.03 -14.87 12.04
N LYS A 151 -9.05 -15.26 11.27
CA LYS A 151 -9.01 -16.39 10.34
C LYS A 151 -8.69 -16.04 8.88
N ALA A 152 -8.72 -14.78 8.46
CA ALA A 152 -8.54 -14.42 7.05
C ALA A 152 -7.09 -13.97 6.78
N ASN A 153 -6.47 -14.51 5.73
CA ASN A 153 -5.16 -14.01 5.30
C ASN A 153 -5.31 -12.57 4.80
N ALA A 154 -4.41 -11.69 5.21
CA ALA A 154 -4.46 -10.28 4.83
C ALA A 154 -4.36 -10.10 3.31
N CYS A 155 -3.69 -10.98 2.57
CA CYS A 155 -3.55 -10.90 1.11
C CYS A 155 -4.80 -11.33 0.34
N ASP A 156 -5.68 -12.15 0.93
CA ASP A 156 -6.87 -12.63 0.24
C ASP A 156 -7.76 -11.44 -0.20
N GLY A 157 -8.26 -11.46 -1.44
CA GLY A 157 -9.05 -10.38 -2.02
C GLY A 157 -8.26 -9.12 -2.45
N LYS A 158 -6.94 -9.08 -2.28
CA LYS A 158 -6.08 -8.00 -2.79
C LYS A 158 -5.73 -8.19 -4.27
N ARG A 159 -5.24 -7.11 -4.88
CA ARG A 159 -4.53 -7.20 -6.16
C ARG A 159 -3.17 -7.84 -5.89
N HIS A 160 -2.82 -8.81 -6.71
CA HIS A 160 -1.56 -9.55 -6.60
C HIS A 160 -0.72 -9.28 -7.82
N PHE A 161 0.59 -9.18 -7.60
CA PHE A 161 1.56 -9.26 -8.66
C PHE A 161 1.74 -10.73 -9.06
N ASN A 162 1.80 -10.98 -10.37
CA ASN A 162 2.05 -12.30 -10.93
C ASN A 162 3.31 -12.24 -11.81
N GLU A 163 4.42 -12.76 -11.30
CA GLU A 163 5.70 -12.80 -12.02
C GLU A 163 5.60 -13.53 -13.37
N SER A 164 4.80 -14.59 -13.45
CA SER A 164 4.61 -15.38 -14.69
C SER A 164 3.95 -14.57 -15.82
N MET A 165 3.33 -13.43 -15.49
CA MET A 165 2.68 -12.55 -16.46
C MET A 165 3.58 -11.39 -16.92
N SER A 166 4.81 -11.26 -16.42
CA SER A 166 5.71 -10.17 -16.77
C SER A 166 6.95 -10.67 -17.49
N SER A 167 7.18 -10.19 -18.72
CA SER A 167 8.37 -10.49 -19.49
C SER A 167 9.62 -9.74 -19.02
N THR A 168 9.46 -8.69 -18.19
CA THR A 168 10.57 -7.89 -17.64
C THR A 168 10.93 -8.27 -16.21
N TYR A 169 10.21 -9.22 -15.62
CA TYR A 169 10.49 -9.69 -14.27
C TYR A 169 11.83 -10.45 -14.21
N GLN A 170 12.64 -10.10 -13.22
CA GLN A 170 13.85 -10.81 -12.86
C GLN A 170 13.77 -11.23 -11.40
N LYS A 171 13.86 -12.54 -11.17
CA LYS A 171 13.86 -13.11 -9.84
C LYS A 171 15.14 -12.75 -9.10
N ASN A 172 14.99 -12.18 -7.91
CA ASN A 172 16.07 -12.05 -6.93
C ASN A 172 15.88 -13.09 -5.81
N GLY A 173 14.72 -13.09 -5.15
CA GLY A 173 14.30 -14.12 -4.20
C GLY A 173 14.82 -13.96 -2.76
N GLU A 174 15.67 -12.96 -2.48
CA GLU A 174 16.08 -12.64 -1.11
C GLU A 174 14.86 -12.29 -0.25
N SER A 175 14.84 -12.77 0.99
CA SER A 175 13.72 -12.52 1.90
C SER A 175 13.82 -11.14 2.55
N TRP A 176 12.67 -10.50 2.77
CA TRP A 176 12.58 -9.25 3.51
C TRP A 176 11.47 -9.30 4.55
N SER A 177 11.59 -8.46 5.57
CA SER A 177 10.57 -8.28 6.61
C SER A 177 10.56 -6.83 7.10
N ILE A 178 9.37 -6.27 7.28
CA ILE A 178 9.12 -4.93 7.82
C ILE A 178 8.18 -5.08 9.02
N GLN A 179 8.58 -4.49 10.15
CA GLN A 179 7.77 -4.45 11.36
C GLN A 179 7.16 -3.07 11.52
N TYR A 180 5.82 -2.99 11.48
CA TYR A 180 5.03 -1.80 11.79
C TYR A 180 4.64 -1.74 13.26
N GLY A 181 4.09 -0.61 13.68
CA GLY A 181 3.61 -0.41 15.06
C GLY A 181 2.58 -1.46 15.49
N THR A 182 1.69 -1.88 14.58
CA THR A 182 0.57 -2.79 14.88
C THR A 182 0.54 -4.07 14.05
N GLY A 183 1.62 -4.38 13.33
CA GLY A 183 1.69 -5.58 12.50
C GLY A 183 3.03 -5.71 11.78
N SER A 184 3.14 -6.67 10.86
CA SER A 184 4.35 -6.90 10.08
C SER A 184 3.99 -7.30 8.65
N ALA A 185 4.91 -7.07 7.72
CA ALA A 185 4.86 -7.60 6.37
C ALA A 185 6.18 -8.33 6.08
N SER A 186 6.11 -9.40 5.30
CA SER A 186 7.28 -10.18 4.90
C SER A 186 7.06 -10.76 3.52
N GLY A 187 8.14 -11.00 2.80
CA GLY A 187 8.09 -11.56 1.46
C GLY A 187 9.49 -11.78 0.89
N PHE A 188 9.59 -11.69 -0.44
CA PHE A 188 10.85 -11.80 -1.17
C PHE A 188 11.03 -10.62 -2.12
N ILE A 189 12.28 -10.37 -2.53
CA ILE A 189 12.66 -9.31 -3.46
C ILE A 189 12.47 -9.81 -4.91
N GLY A 190 11.89 -8.96 -5.74
CA GLY A 190 11.80 -9.13 -7.19
C GLY A 190 12.19 -7.82 -7.87
N ILE A 191 12.69 -7.93 -9.10
CA ILE A 191 13.06 -6.77 -9.93
C ILE A 191 12.12 -6.76 -11.13
N ASP A 192 11.47 -5.64 -11.40
CA ASP A 192 10.62 -5.49 -12.58
C ASP A 192 10.52 -4.01 -13.00
N THR A 193 9.96 -3.77 -14.18
CA THR A 193 9.65 -2.43 -14.70
C THR A 193 8.52 -1.81 -13.88
N VAL A 194 8.72 -0.56 -13.43
CA VAL A 194 7.71 0.22 -12.69
C VAL A 194 7.44 1.53 -13.42
N CYS A 195 6.16 1.83 -13.64
CA CYS A 195 5.69 3.07 -14.29
C CYS A 195 4.55 3.71 -13.50
#